data_AF-R6YPZ3-F1
#
_entry.id   AF-R6YPZ3-F1
#
_cell.length_a   1.000
_cell.length_b   1.000
_cell.length_c   1.000
_cell.angle_alpha   90.00
_cell.angle_beta   90.00
_cell.angle_gamma   90.00
#
_symmetry.space_group_name_H-M   'P 1'
#
loop_
_entity.id
_entity.type
_entity.pdbx_description
1 polymer ?
#
loop_
_entity_poly.entity_id
_entity_poly.type
_entity_poly.pdbx_seq_one_letter_code
_entity_poly.pdbx_strand_id
1 'polypeptide(L)'
;MSSSILYPDNSLPILLHGPSGSGKSYLAGLMHQFAIHNHILAPDAPFHIFNCAQYANNPELLSSNLFGHSKGAFTGAVCDTKGILAASDGGILFLDEVHRLNFENQEKLFIFLDKGIFRKVGENAVWQKANVRIIMATTEDIHSSFLDTFIRRIPVIVTLPSLEDRGKEEKLQLLSLFFYRESKVLKKRVLISRQVISLLLSSAFKGNAGGLLSVVKYTCAKAYSHSRSNECICVKISDLPEPVIASASFEHGSETDFQENRIIHRN
;
A
#
# COMPACT_ATOMS: atom_id res chain seq x y z
N MET A 1 -4.22 -15.76 -0.48
CA MET A 1 -3.08 -14.89 -0.84
C MET A 1 -1.79 -15.68 -1.04
N SER A 2 -1.46 -16.63 -0.16
CA SER A 2 -0.27 -17.48 -0.36
C SER A 2 -0.35 -18.30 -1.64
N SER A 3 -1.53 -18.86 -1.96
CA SER A 3 -1.74 -19.71 -3.14
C SER A 3 -1.50 -19.00 -4.48
N SER A 4 -1.74 -17.69 -4.58
CA SER A 4 -1.52 -16.93 -5.82
C SER A 4 -0.04 -16.61 -6.04
N ILE A 5 0.72 -16.38 -4.97
CA ILE A 5 2.18 -16.19 -5.05
C ILE A 5 2.88 -17.53 -5.32
N LEU A 6 2.42 -18.60 -4.66
CA LEU A 6 2.95 -19.96 -4.77
C LEU A 6 2.64 -20.65 -6.10
N TYR A 7 1.69 -20.14 -6.89
CA TYR A 7 1.31 -20.76 -8.16
C TYR A 7 2.51 -20.73 -9.14
N PRO A 8 2.98 -21.89 -9.63
CA PRO A 8 4.08 -21.98 -10.57
C PRO A 8 3.64 -21.51 -11.96
N ASP A 9 4.58 -20.93 -12.72
CA ASP A 9 4.41 -20.46 -14.10
C ASP A 9 3.18 -19.56 -14.34
N ASN A 10 3.41 -18.26 -14.57
CA ASN A 10 2.36 -17.25 -14.79
C ASN A 10 1.47 -17.05 -13.54
N SER A 11 2.06 -16.52 -12.46
CA SER A 11 1.38 -16.26 -11.17
C SER A 11 -0.03 -15.70 -11.33
N LEU A 12 -0.96 -16.18 -10.51
CA LEU A 12 -2.34 -15.69 -10.53
C LEU A 12 -2.37 -14.19 -10.17
N PRO A 13 -2.88 -13.31 -11.05
CA PRO A 13 -3.01 -11.89 -10.76
C PRO A 13 -3.93 -11.67 -9.56
N ILE A 14 -3.57 -10.69 -8.72
CA ILE A 14 -4.28 -10.39 -7.48
C ILE A 14 -4.78 -8.95 -7.54
N LEU A 15 -6.04 -8.71 -7.19
CA LEU A 15 -6.59 -7.38 -7.00
C LEU A 15 -6.91 -7.14 -5.53
N LEU A 16 -6.29 -6.11 -4.96
CA LEU A 16 -6.54 -5.60 -3.62
C LEU A 16 -7.59 -4.49 -3.70
N HIS A 17 -8.77 -4.74 -3.16
CA HIS A 17 -9.87 -3.78 -3.10
C HIS A 17 -10.01 -3.22 -1.69
N GLY A 18 -10.39 -1.96 -1.55
CA GLY A 18 -10.71 -1.35 -0.27
C GLY A 18 -10.35 0.14 -0.22
N PRO A 19 -10.72 0.84 0.85
CA PRO A 19 -10.62 2.29 0.89
C PRO A 19 -9.17 2.80 0.91
N SER A 20 -8.98 4.09 0.63
CA SER A 20 -7.66 4.71 0.66
C SER A 20 -7.04 4.61 2.06
N GLY A 21 -5.76 4.24 2.11
CA GLY A 21 -5.02 4.04 3.36
C GLY A 21 -5.40 2.80 4.18
N SER A 22 -6.13 1.83 3.62
CA SER A 22 -6.43 0.55 4.30
C SER A 22 -5.25 -0.42 4.41
N GLY A 23 -4.12 -0.12 3.76
CA GLY A 23 -2.89 -0.92 3.84
C GLY A 23 -2.59 -1.79 2.60
N LYS A 24 -3.25 -1.55 1.46
CA LYS A 24 -3.04 -2.31 0.20
C LYS A 24 -1.57 -2.38 -0.22
N SER A 25 -0.88 -1.23 -0.30
CA SER A 25 0.54 -1.18 -0.69
C SER A 25 1.45 -1.87 0.32
N TYR A 26 1.11 -1.82 1.61
CA TYR A 26 1.86 -2.55 2.65
C TYR A 26 1.71 -4.07 2.48
N LEU A 27 0.48 -4.53 2.22
CA LEU A 27 0.21 -5.94 1.95
C LEU A 27 0.96 -6.43 0.69
N ALA A 28 0.98 -5.65 -0.39
CA ALA A 28 1.75 -5.97 -1.60
C ALA A 28 3.26 -6.13 -1.30
N GLY A 29 3.83 -5.27 -0.45
CA GLY A 29 5.21 -5.40 0.00
C GLY A 29 5.47 -6.65 0.85
N LEU A 30 4.54 -7.00 1.75
CA LEU A 30 4.61 -8.26 2.52
C LEU A 30 4.55 -9.49 1.61
N MET A 31 3.76 -9.42 0.54
CA MET A 31 3.65 -10.49 -0.45
C MET A 31 4.97 -10.70 -1.21
N HIS A 32 5.66 -9.61 -1.57
CA HIS A 32 7.01 -9.69 -2.15
C HIS A 32 8.03 -10.30 -1.17
N GLN A 33 8.05 -9.82 0.08
CA GLN A 33 8.93 -10.38 1.12
C GLN A 33 8.66 -11.87 1.38
N PHE A 34 7.39 -12.26 1.42
CA PHE A 34 6.99 -13.66 1.54
C PHE A 34 7.49 -14.48 0.35
N ALA A 35 7.39 -13.96 -0.87
CA ALA A 35 7.85 -14.65 -2.07
C ALA A 35 9.37 -14.89 -2.06
N ILE A 36 10.16 -13.89 -1.64
CA ILE A 36 11.61 -14.02 -1.48
C ILE A 36 11.94 -15.04 -0.38
N HIS A 37 11.30 -14.92 0.79
CA HIS A 37 11.59 -15.77 1.93
C HIS A 37 11.33 -17.26 1.65
N ASN A 38 10.31 -17.56 0.85
CA ASN A 38 9.96 -18.92 0.45
C ASN A 38 10.64 -19.39 -0.84
N HIS A 39 11.68 -18.68 -1.30
CA HIS A 39 12.44 -19.00 -2.52
C HIS A 39 11.58 -19.10 -3.80
N ILE A 40 10.45 -18.41 -3.83
CA ILE A 40 9.57 -18.30 -5.02
C ILE A 40 10.13 -17.28 -6.01
N LEU A 41 10.71 -16.21 -5.47
CA LEU A 41 11.42 -15.18 -6.21
C LEU A 41 12.88 -15.14 -5.77
N ALA A 42 13.76 -14.68 -6.67
CA ALA A 42 15.16 -14.45 -6.34
C ALA A 42 15.30 -13.39 -5.23
N PRO A 43 16.37 -13.43 -4.41
CA PRO A 43 16.59 -12.44 -3.35
C PRO A 43 16.66 -10.99 -3.85
N ASP A 44 17.08 -10.79 -5.09
CA ASP A 44 17.20 -9.51 -5.78
C ASP A 44 16.03 -9.23 -6.73
N ALA A 45 14.97 -10.06 -6.70
CA ALA A 45 13.83 -9.91 -7.59
C ALA A 45 13.17 -8.53 -7.43
N PRO A 46 12.93 -7.79 -8.54
CA PRO A 46 12.43 -6.44 -8.48
C PRO A 46 11.03 -6.37 -7.86
N PHE A 47 10.78 -5.33 -7.06
CA PHE A 47 9.45 -4.93 -6.62
C PHE A 47 9.21 -3.49 -7.05
N HIS A 48 8.58 -3.32 -8.20
CA HIS A 48 8.25 -2.00 -8.72
C HIS A 48 6.82 -1.62 -8.37
N ILE A 49 6.62 -0.35 -8.03
CA ILE A 49 5.31 0.24 -7.78
C ILE A 49 5.02 1.23 -8.90
N PHE A 50 3.85 1.10 -9.51
CA PHE A 50 3.36 2.03 -10.52
C PHE A 50 1.98 2.53 -10.10
N ASN A 51 1.90 3.82 -9.74
CA ASN A 51 0.64 4.44 -9.38
C ASN A 51 -0.01 5.04 -10.64
N CYS A 52 -1.09 4.41 -11.10
CA CYS A 52 -1.78 4.81 -12.34
C CYS A 52 -2.40 6.21 -12.23
N ALA A 53 -2.72 6.68 -11.02
CA ALA A 53 -3.29 8.02 -10.82
C ALA A 53 -2.29 9.14 -11.14
N GLN A 54 -0.97 8.89 -11.08
CA GLN A 54 0.05 9.90 -11.42
C GLN A 54 -0.01 10.34 -12.89
N TYR A 55 -0.47 9.45 -13.77
CA TYR A 55 -0.52 9.68 -15.21
C TYR A 55 -1.94 9.64 -15.78
N ALA A 56 -2.97 9.62 -14.93
CA ALA A 56 -4.36 9.43 -15.35
C ALA A 56 -4.86 10.50 -16.35
N ASN A 57 -4.34 11.72 -16.26
CA ASN A 57 -4.69 12.82 -17.16
C ASN A 57 -3.94 12.77 -18.51
N ASN A 58 -3.00 11.85 -18.68
CA ASN A 58 -2.25 11.66 -19.91
C ASN A 58 -2.11 10.15 -20.22
N PRO A 59 -3.10 9.56 -20.91
CA PRO A 59 -3.12 8.13 -21.21
C PRO A 59 -1.92 7.63 -22.03
N GLU A 60 -1.37 8.49 -22.91
CA GLU A 60 -0.17 8.16 -23.69
C GLU A 60 1.05 8.03 -22.79
N LEU A 61 1.24 8.99 -21.87
CA LEU A 61 2.34 8.96 -20.90
C LEU A 61 2.19 7.77 -19.94
N LEU A 62 0.96 7.44 -19.53
CA LEU A 62 0.68 6.24 -18.75
C LEU A 62 1.10 4.98 -19.51
N SER A 63 0.62 4.82 -20.76
CA SER A 63 0.93 3.66 -21.61
C SER A 63 2.43 3.53 -21.85
N SER A 64 3.09 4.65 -22.12
CA SER A 64 4.53 4.77 -22.36
C SER A 64 5.36 4.38 -21.12
N ASN A 65 4.99 4.81 -19.92
CA ASN A 65 5.70 4.41 -18.71
C ASN A 65 5.43 2.94 -18.34
N LEU A 66 4.20 2.44 -18.57
CA LEU A 66 3.83 1.08 -18.24
C LEU A 66 4.49 0.06 -19.18
N PHE A 67 4.30 0.23 -20.49
CA PHE A 67 4.71 -0.72 -21.53
C PHE A 67 6.00 -0.34 -22.26
N GLY A 68 6.46 0.90 -22.13
CA GLY A 68 7.58 1.44 -22.91
C GLY A 68 7.11 2.04 -24.23
N HIS A 69 8.01 2.72 -24.92
CA HIS A 69 7.74 3.30 -26.23
C HIS A 69 8.92 3.15 -27.17
N SER A 70 8.64 3.00 -28.46
CA SER A 70 9.66 3.09 -29.51
C SER A 70 9.96 4.56 -29.83
N LYS A 71 11.17 4.82 -30.34
CA LYS A 71 11.53 6.16 -30.83
C LYS A 71 10.52 6.62 -31.89
N GLY A 72 10.02 7.85 -31.74
CA GLY A 72 9.05 8.44 -32.66
C GLY A 72 7.59 8.01 -32.44
N ALA A 73 7.28 7.29 -31.37
CA ALA A 73 5.91 6.85 -31.06
C ALA A 73 4.92 8.00 -30.83
N PHE A 74 5.39 9.13 -30.28
CA PHE A 74 4.61 10.35 -30.04
C PHE A 74 5.54 11.57 -29.97
N THR A 75 4.98 12.78 -29.93
CA THR A 75 5.76 14.03 -29.81
C THR A 75 6.57 14.04 -28.52
N GLY A 76 7.90 13.99 -28.62
CA GLY A 76 8.81 13.91 -27.47
C GLY A 76 9.43 12.52 -27.23
N ALA A 77 9.01 11.49 -27.96
CA ALA A 77 9.62 10.16 -27.96
C ALA A 77 10.97 10.15 -28.71
N VAL A 78 11.98 10.82 -28.15
CA VAL A 78 13.29 11.01 -28.80
C VAL A 78 14.17 9.76 -28.82
N CYS A 79 13.89 8.79 -27.96
CA CYS A 79 14.61 7.52 -27.86
C CYS A 79 13.66 6.36 -27.59
N ASP A 80 14.15 5.14 -27.78
CA ASP A 80 13.46 3.94 -27.32
C ASP A 80 13.56 3.84 -25.79
N THR A 81 12.44 3.61 -25.12
CA THR A 81 12.37 3.49 -23.66
C THR A 81 11.73 2.17 -23.23
N LYS A 82 12.37 1.53 -22.25
CA LYS A 82 11.85 0.33 -21.57
C LYS A 82 10.78 0.73 -20.54
N GLY A 83 9.59 0.12 -20.63
CA GLY A 83 8.52 0.32 -19.65
C GLY A 83 8.77 -0.38 -18.32
N ILE A 84 8.04 0.03 -17.28
CA ILE A 84 8.17 -0.55 -15.94
C ILE A 84 7.76 -2.02 -15.89
N LEU A 85 6.85 -2.45 -16.77
CA LEU A 85 6.48 -3.85 -16.91
C LEU A 85 7.69 -4.70 -17.29
N ALA A 86 8.40 -4.29 -18.34
CA ALA A 86 9.62 -4.95 -18.78
C ALA A 86 10.75 -4.86 -17.73
N ALA A 87 10.80 -3.76 -16.96
CA ALA A 87 11.79 -3.57 -15.89
C ALA A 87 11.53 -4.48 -14.68
N SER A 88 10.30 -4.97 -14.53
CA SER A 88 9.86 -5.84 -13.42
C SER A 88 10.01 -7.33 -13.71
N ASP A 89 10.65 -7.68 -14.83
CA ASP A 89 10.88 -9.07 -15.24
C ASP A 89 11.58 -9.87 -14.13
N GLY A 90 11.07 -11.07 -13.84
CA GLY A 90 11.54 -11.92 -12.75
C GLY A 90 11.06 -11.52 -11.35
N GLY A 91 10.22 -10.49 -11.22
CA GLY A 91 9.76 -9.97 -9.93
C GLY A 91 8.25 -9.70 -9.84
N ILE A 92 7.89 -8.66 -9.09
CA ILE A 92 6.51 -8.20 -8.88
C ILE A 92 6.36 -6.76 -9.37
N LEU A 93 5.29 -6.51 -10.11
CA LEU A 93 4.80 -5.15 -10.41
C LEU A 93 3.49 -4.92 -9.64
N PHE A 94 3.52 -3.93 -8.75
CA PHE A 94 2.35 -3.44 -8.02
C PHE A 94 1.73 -2.24 -8.74
N LEU A 95 0.53 -2.42 -9.28
CA LEU A 95 -0.26 -1.38 -9.95
C LEU A 95 -1.26 -0.76 -8.96
N ASP A 96 -0.96 0.43 -8.48
CA ASP A 96 -1.85 1.16 -7.57
C ASP A 96 -2.85 2.03 -8.34
N GLU A 97 -4.04 2.18 -7.79
CA GLU A 97 -5.19 2.84 -8.43
C GLU A 97 -5.46 2.39 -9.87
N VAL A 98 -5.46 1.08 -10.09
CA VAL A 98 -5.57 0.43 -11.42
C VAL A 98 -6.85 0.80 -12.18
N HIS A 99 -7.90 1.26 -11.49
CA HIS A 99 -9.11 1.81 -12.12
C HIS A 99 -8.85 3.05 -12.98
N ARG A 100 -7.69 3.70 -12.81
CA ARG A 100 -7.25 4.85 -13.63
C ARG A 100 -6.70 4.45 -14.98
N LEU A 101 -6.51 3.15 -15.26
CA LEU A 101 -6.21 2.69 -16.61
C LEU A 101 -7.42 2.92 -17.51
N ASN A 102 -7.22 3.63 -18.62
CA ASN A 102 -8.21 3.68 -19.69
C ASN A 102 -8.40 2.28 -20.32
N PHE A 103 -9.49 2.09 -21.06
CA PHE A 103 -9.83 0.80 -21.66
C PHE A 103 -8.73 0.22 -22.55
N GLU A 104 -8.05 1.04 -23.34
CA GLU A 104 -6.93 0.57 -24.18
C GLU A 104 -5.77 -0.01 -23.34
N ASN A 105 -5.40 0.65 -22.24
CA ASN A 105 -4.36 0.12 -21.36
C ASN A 105 -4.83 -1.11 -20.59
N GLN A 106 -6.12 -1.21 -20.25
CA GLN A 106 -6.69 -2.44 -19.70
C GLN A 106 -6.60 -3.60 -20.69
N GLU A 107 -6.86 -3.38 -21.98
CA GLU A 107 -6.71 -4.39 -23.03
C GLU A 107 -5.26 -4.82 -23.23
N LYS A 108 -4.31 -3.87 -23.24
CA LYS A 108 -2.88 -4.18 -23.33
C LYS A 108 -2.41 -5.00 -22.11
N LEU A 109 -2.82 -4.61 -20.91
CA LEU A 109 -2.51 -5.34 -19.69
C LEU A 109 -3.18 -6.72 -19.69
N PHE A 110 -4.42 -6.82 -20.17
CA PHE A 110 -5.12 -8.09 -20.37
C PHE A 110 -4.29 -9.07 -21.21
N ILE A 111 -3.76 -8.64 -22.36
CA ILE A 111 -2.92 -9.49 -23.22
C ILE A 111 -1.68 -9.98 -22.45
N PHE A 112 -1.10 -9.11 -21.62
CA PHE A 112 0.02 -9.48 -20.77
C PHE A 112 -0.37 -10.52 -19.71
N LEU A 113 -1.52 -10.35 -19.02
CA LEU A 113 -1.98 -11.30 -18.01
C LEU A 113 -2.20 -12.70 -18.59
N ASP A 114 -2.74 -12.80 -19.81
CA ASP A 114 -3.00 -14.09 -20.46
C ASP A 114 -1.73 -14.77 -20.99
N LYS A 115 -0.81 -13.99 -21.58
CA LYS A 115 0.27 -14.55 -22.42
C LYS A 115 1.69 -14.21 -21.95
N GLY A 116 1.85 -13.33 -20.97
CA GLY A 116 3.14 -12.80 -20.54
C GLY A 116 3.84 -11.95 -21.61
N ILE A 117 3.09 -11.47 -22.61
CA ILE A 117 3.62 -10.67 -23.72
C ILE A 117 2.92 -9.32 -23.84
N PHE A 118 3.65 -8.32 -24.33
CA PHE A 118 3.14 -6.96 -24.53
C PHE A 118 3.89 -6.29 -25.69
N ARG A 119 3.46 -5.09 -26.07
CA ARG A 119 4.11 -4.27 -27.10
C ARG A 119 4.38 -2.88 -26.55
N LYS A 120 5.47 -2.26 -27.01
CA LYS A 120 5.73 -0.84 -26.76
C LYS A 120 4.72 0.03 -27.51
N VAL A 121 4.49 1.23 -26.99
CA VAL A 121 3.74 2.26 -27.71
C VAL A 121 4.49 2.61 -29.00
N GLY A 122 3.78 2.67 -30.12
CA GLY A 122 4.35 2.90 -31.45
C GLY A 122 5.01 1.69 -32.10
N GLU A 123 4.98 0.50 -31.47
CA GLU A 123 5.57 -0.73 -31.98
C GLU A 123 4.49 -1.79 -32.27
N ASN A 124 4.26 -2.09 -33.55
CA ASN A 124 3.20 -3.00 -33.98
C ASN A 124 3.69 -4.36 -34.47
N ALA A 125 4.99 -4.55 -34.66
CA ALA A 125 5.53 -5.82 -35.17
C ALA A 125 6.09 -6.69 -34.04
N VAL A 126 6.78 -6.06 -33.08
CA VAL A 126 7.59 -6.79 -32.09
C VAL A 126 6.85 -7.00 -30.78
N TRP A 127 6.59 -8.27 -30.44
CA TRP A 127 6.15 -8.66 -29.11
C TRP A 127 7.33 -8.78 -28.16
N GLN A 128 7.17 -8.25 -26.96
CA GLN A 128 8.10 -8.44 -25.83
C GLN A 128 7.50 -9.46 -24.87
N LYS A 129 8.35 -10.25 -24.21
CA LYS A 129 7.95 -11.21 -23.17
C LYS A 129 8.58 -10.80 -21.84
N ALA A 130 7.81 -10.90 -20.77
CA ALA A 130 8.30 -10.74 -19.40
C ALA A 130 7.54 -11.68 -18.46
N ASN A 131 8.24 -12.24 -17.48
CA ASN A 131 7.68 -13.04 -16.41
C ASN A 131 7.53 -12.17 -15.16
N VAL A 132 6.39 -11.50 -15.04
CA VAL A 132 6.11 -10.55 -13.95
C VAL A 132 4.87 -11.00 -13.19
N ARG A 133 4.97 -11.05 -11.87
CA ARG A 133 3.81 -11.25 -11.01
C ARG A 133 3.08 -9.94 -10.79
N ILE A 134 1.78 -9.89 -11.11
CA ILE A 134 0.99 -8.66 -11.05
C ILE A 134 0.16 -8.62 -9.76
N ILE A 135 0.35 -7.56 -8.98
CA ILE A 135 -0.54 -7.21 -7.87
C ILE A 135 -1.18 -5.87 -8.23
N MET A 136 -2.49 -5.77 -8.15
CA MET A 136 -3.27 -4.58 -8.47
C MET A 136 -3.95 -4.06 -7.22
N ALA A 137 -4.22 -2.77 -7.16
CA ALA A 137 -5.01 -2.16 -6.10
C ALA A 137 -6.01 -1.14 -6.66
N THR A 138 -7.18 -1.05 -6.03
CA THR A 138 -8.19 -0.04 -6.37
C THR A 138 -9.00 0.37 -5.14
N THR A 139 -9.42 1.63 -5.10
CA THR A 139 -10.46 2.14 -4.18
C THR A 139 -11.86 2.13 -4.78
N GLU A 140 -11.97 2.00 -6.11
CA GLU A 140 -13.23 2.06 -6.82
C GLU A 140 -13.88 0.68 -6.95
N ASP A 141 -15.18 0.69 -7.16
CA ASP A 141 -15.98 -0.51 -7.37
C ASP A 141 -15.53 -1.29 -8.61
N ILE A 142 -15.34 -2.60 -8.42
CA ILE A 142 -14.76 -3.52 -9.41
C ILE A 142 -15.70 -3.74 -10.60
N HIS A 143 -17.02 -3.66 -10.40
CA HIS A 143 -18.01 -3.94 -11.43
C HIS A 143 -18.29 -2.74 -12.34
N SER A 144 -17.96 -1.53 -11.91
CA SER A 144 -18.19 -0.29 -12.66
C SER A 144 -16.94 0.28 -13.34
N SER A 145 -15.75 -0.01 -12.82
CA SER A 145 -14.51 0.68 -13.23
C SER A 145 -13.67 -0.05 -14.27
N PHE A 146 -14.02 -1.31 -14.59
CA PHE A 146 -13.18 -2.19 -15.39
C PHE A 146 -13.98 -2.87 -16.50
N LEU A 147 -13.29 -3.21 -17.59
CA LEU A 147 -13.86 -4.08 -18.61
C LEU A 147 -14.13 -5.47 -18.01
N ASP A 148 -15.30 -6.04 -18.32
CA ASP A 148 -15.64 -7.41 -17.93
C ASP A 148 -14.58 -8.42 -18.38
N THR A 149 -14.03 -8.20 -19.58
CA THR A 149 -12.96 -9.03 -20.14
C THR A 149 -11.70 -8.97 -19.30
N PHE A 150 -11.38 -7.83 -18.69
CA PHE A 150 -10.22 -7.64 -17.83
C PHE A 150 -10.41 -8.31 -16.46
N ILE A 151 -11.53 -8.05 -15.79
CA ILE A 151 -11.81 -8.61 -14.45
C ILE A 151 -11.85 -10.14 -14.43
N ARG A 152 -12.38 -10.77 -15.49
CA ARG A 152 -12.43 -12.24 -15.59
C ARG A 152 -11.05 -12.92 -15.54
N ARG A 153 -9.95 -12.19 -15.76
CA ARG A 153 -8.56 -12.70 -15.69
C ARG A 153 -7.91 -12.51 -14.33
N ILE A 154 -8.65 -11.96 -13.38
CA ILE A 154 -8.18 -11.68 -12.02
C ILE A 154 -8.94 -12.60 -11.06
N PRO A 155 -8.50 -13.86 -10.90
CA PRO A 155 -9.23 -14.86 -10.11
C PRO A 155 -9.15 -14.62 -8.61
N VAL A 156 -8.20 -13.79 -8.14
CA VAL A 156 -7.98 -13.53 -6.72
C VAL A 156 -8.28 -12.06 -6.41
N ILE A 157 -9.42 -11.82 -5.77
CA ILE A 157 -9.81 -10.51 -5.27
C ILE A 157 -9.76 -10.56 -3.74
N VAL A 158 -9.06 -9.61 -3.14
CA VAL A 158 -8.92 -9.48 -1.69
C VAL A 158 -9.47 -8.13 -1.27
N THR A 159 -10.51 -8.13 -0.46
CA THR A 159 -11.06 -6.90 0.12
C THR A 159 -10.43 -6.62 1.48
N LEU A 160 -9.79 -5.46 1.61
CA LEU A 160 -9.28 -4.95 2.87
C LEU A 160 -10.36 -4.06 3.51
N PRO A 161 -10.81 -4.38 4.74
CA PRO A 161 -11.79 -3.55 5.42
C PRO A 161 -11.21 -2.17 5.73
N SER A 162 -12.12 -1.20 5.91
CA SER A 162 -11.79 0.10 6.48
C SER A 162 -11.17 -0.08 7.87
N LEU A 163 -10.52 0.95 8.41
CA LEU A 163 -10.02 0.86 9.77
C LEU A 163 -11.17 0.72 10.78
N GLU A 164 -12.32 1.36 10.52
CA GLU A 164 -13.48 1.34 11.42
C GLU A 164 -14.06 -0.06 11.57
N ASP A 165 -14.17 -0.79 10.45
CA ASP A 165 -14.70 -2.16 10.39
C ASP A 165 -13.77 -3.22 11.01
N ARG A 166 -12.54 -2.85 11.39
CA ARG A 166 -11.60 -3.77 12.04
C ARG A 166 -11.90 -3.93 13.52
N GLY A 167 -11.70 -5.15 14.01
CA GLY A 167 -11.81 -5.48 15.42
C GLY A 167 -10.81 -4.72 16.29
N LYS A 168 -11.15 -4.51 17.57
CA LYS A 168 -10.30 -3.80 18.54
C LYS A 168 -8.91 -4.41 18.69
N GLU A 169 -8.81 -5.75 18.64
CA GLU A 169 -7.54 -6.47 18.73
C GLU A 169 -6.61 -6.16 17.56
N GLU A 170 -7.14 -6.18 16.33
CA GLU A 170 -6.37 -5.83 15.13
C GLU A 170 -5.93 -4.36 15.14
N LYS A 171 -6.81 -3.43 15.55
CA LYS A 171 -6.46 -2.02 15.73
C LYS A 171 -5.31 -1.84 16.74
N LEU A 172 -5.34 -2.58 17.84
CA LEU A 172 -4.28 -2.56 18.85
C LEU A 172 -2.95 -3.12 18.31
N GLN A 173 -2.99 -4.18 17.51
CA GLN A 173 -1.81 -4.72 16.84
C GLN A 173 -1.21 -3.71 15.85
N LEU A 174 -2.05 -3.02 15.07
CA LEU A 174 -1.62 -1.94 14.17
C LEU A 174 -0.93 -0.81 14.94
N LEU A 175 -1.55 -0.33 16.03
CA LEU A 175 -0.95 0.69 16.89
C LEU A 175 0.41 0.25 17.43
N SER A 176 0.49 -0.98 17.96
CA SER A 176 1.72 -1.54 18.49
C SER A 176 2.83 -1.58 17.43
N LEU A 177 2.49 -2.03 16.21
CA LEU A 177 3.40 -2.04 15.07
C LEU A 177 3.87 -0.62 14.69
N PHE A 178 2.97 0.35 14.66
CA PHE A 178 3.29 1.74 14.28
C PHE A 178 4.24 2.39 15.29
N PHE A 179 3.93 2.30 16.58
CA PHE A 179 4.82 2.81 17.63
C PHE A 179 6.16 2.07 17.67
N TYR A 180 6.16 0.76 17.44
CA TYR A 180 7.40 0.00 17.32
C TYR A 180 8.27 0.52 16.16
N ARG A 181 7.69 0.77 14.99
CA ARG A 181 8.42 1.36 13.85
C ARG A 181 8.99 2.73 14.19
N GLU A 182 8.20 3.61 14.80
CA GLU A 182 8.67 4.93 15.22
C GLU A 182 9.79 4.83 16.25
N SER A 183 9.75 3.86 17.17
CA SER A 183 10.85 3.62 18.12
C SER A 183 12.17 3.30 17.42
N LYS A 184 12.13 2.56 16.29
CA LYS A 184 13.31 2.23 15.49
C LYS A 184 13.81 3.43 14.70
N VAL A 185 12.91 4.23 14.13
CA VAL A 185 13.25 5.48 13.43
C VAL A 185 13.93 6.48 14.37
N LEU A 186 13.35 6.68 15.55
CA LEU A 186 13.84 7.62 16.56
C LEU A 186 15.04 7.08 17.35
N LYS A 187 15.34 5.78 17.21
CA LYS A 187 16.35 5.04 18.00
C LYS A 187 16.17 5.23 19.51
N LYS A 188 14.93 5.28 19.97
CA LYS A 188 14.54 5.52 21.37
C LYS A 188 13.40 4.63 21.78
N ARG A 189 13.31 4.33 23.08
CA ARG A 189 12.14 3.66 23.65
C ARG A 189 10.95 4.61 23.66
N VAL A 190 9.80 4.16 23.14
CA VAL A 190 8.56 4.93 23.13
C VAL A 190 7.63 4.36 24.20
N LEU A 191 7.34 5.17 25.21
CA LEU A 191 6.40 4.87 26.29
C LEU A 191 5.09 5.60 26.02
N ILE A 192 3.97 4.90 26.12
CA ILE A 192 2.66 5.41 25.72
C ILE A 192 1.69 5.19 26.88
N SER A 193 0.92 6.22 27.25
CA SER A 193 -0.09 6.07 28.29
C SER A 193 -1.29 5.26 27.78
N ARG A 194 -1.99 4.54 28.68
CA ARG A 194 -3.22 3.82 28.33
C ARG A 194 -4.29 4.74 27.76
N GLN A 195 -4.37 5.98 28.24
CA GLN A 195 -5.33 6.97 27.76
C GLN A 195 -5.10 7.31 26.29
N VAL A 196 -3.83 7.47 25.87
CA VAL A 196 -3.50 7.71 24.46
C VAL A 196 -3.93 6.53 23.59
N ILE A 197 -3.64 5.29 24.04
CA ILE A 197 -4.06 4.08 23.30
C ILE A 197 -5.59 4.02 23.20
N SER A 198 -6.29 4.23 24.32
CA SER A 198 -7.76 4.19 24.36
C SER A 198 -8.36 5.21 23.39
N LEU A 199 -7.83 6.43 23.39
CA LEU A 199 -8.31 7.50 22.52
C LEU A 199 -8.03 7.19 21.04
N LEU A 200 -6.84 6.68 20.71
CA LEU A 200 -6.52 6.26 19.35
C LEU A 200 -7.38 5.07 18.89
N LEU A 201 -7.85 4.21 19.79
CA LEU A 201 -8.72 3.07 19.46
C LEU A 201 -10.18 3.48 19.21
N SER A 202 -10.69 4.51 19.90
CA SER A 202 -12.07 5.00 19.70
C SER A 202 -12.19 6.07 18.61
N SER A 203 -11.08 6.69 18.19
CA SER A 203 -11.09 7.74 17.18
C SER A 203 -11.32 7.21 15.75
N ALA A 204 -12.04 8.01 14.95
CA ALA A 204 -12.14 7.83 13.51
C ALA A 204 -10.98 8.53 12.79
N PHE A 205 -10.41 7.89 11.76
CA PHE A 205 -9.28 8.43 11.01
C PHE A 205 -9.60 8.55 9.53
N LYS A 206 -9.60 9.79 9.02
CA LYS A 206 -9.57 10.05 7.57
C LYS A 206 -8.31 9.41 7.00
N GLY A 207 -8.48 8.55 5.99
CA GLY A 207 -7.37 7.78 5.40
C GLY A 207 -7.06 6.46 6.13
N ASN A 208 -7.97 5.93 6.95
CA ASN A 208 -7.89 4.58 7.54
C ASN A 208 -6.58 4.35 8.32
N ALA A 209 -5.96 3.17 8.17
CA ALA A 209 -4.71 2.81 8.83
C ALA A 209 -3.55 3.76 8.46
N GLY A 210 -3.56 4.34 7.26
CA GLY A 210 -2.61 5.38 6.85
C GLY A 210 -2.80 6.69 7.62
N GLY A 211 -4.04 7.10 7.84
CA GLY A 211 -4.39 8.23 8.71
C GLY A 211 -3.93 7.99 10.15
N LEU A 212 -4.23 6.81 10.70
CA LEU A 212 -3.78 6.41 12.04
C LEU A 212 -2.25 6.42 12.16
N LEU A 213 -1.53 5.87 11.19
CA LEU A 213 -0.06 5.91 11.15
C LEU A 213 0.47 7.35 11.12
N SER A 214 -0.18 8.24 10.37
CA SER A 214 0.21 9.65 10.29
C SER A 214 0.05 10.36 11.64
N VAL A 215 -1.04 10.06 12.36
CA VAL A 215 -1.26 10.55 13.73
C VAL A 215 -0.19 10.02 14.68
N VAL A 216 0.11 8.72 14.65
CA VAL A 216 1.17 8.11 15.49
C VAL A 216 2.52 8.78 15.24
N LYS A 217 2.89 9.00 13.97
CA LYS A 217 4.12 9.71 13.58
C LYS A 217 4.17 11.13 14.14
N TYR A 218 3.11 11.91 13.92
CA TYR A 218 3.01 13.27 14.43
C TYR A 218 3.19 13.32 15.94
N THR A 219 2.50 12.43 16.65
CA THR A 219 2.55 12.35 18.11
C THR A 219 3.91 11.95 18.64
N CYS A 220 4.58 10.99 18.00
CA CYS A 220 5.95 10.63 18.35
C CYS A 220 6.93 11.78 18.08
N ALA A 221 6.77 12.50 16.98
CA ALA A 221 7.61 13.65 16.63
C ALA A 221 7.43 14.81 17.63
N LYS A 222 6.19 15.10 18.06
CA LYS A 222 5.89 16.13 19.06
C LYS A 222 6.42 15.75 20.44
N ALA A 223 6.28 14.49 20.86
CA ALA A 223 6.88 14.02 22.11
C ALA A 223 8.42 14.03 22.06
N TYR A 224 9.01 13.72 20.90
CA TYR A 224 10.45 13.76 20.69
C TYR A 224 11.05 15.16 20.81
N SER A 225 10.38 16.19 20.28
CA SER A 225 10.88 17.57 20.33
C SER A 225 11.03 18.08 21.77
N HIS A 226 10.17 17.61 22.69
CA HIS A 226 10.21 17.97 24.11
C HIS A 226 11.21 17.11 24.93
N SER A 227 11.68 15.97 24.39
CA SER A 227 12.48 14.96 25.12
C SER A 227 13.76 14.57 24.37
N ARG A 228 14.42 15.53 23.72
CA ARG A 228 15.53 15.26 22.80
C ARG A 228 16.76 14.65 23.48
N SER A 229 17.03 14.99 24.73
CA SER A 229 18.16 14.47 25.53
C SER A 229 17.89 13.13 26.22
N ASN A 230 16.64 12.67 26.28
CA ASN A 230 16.28 11.48 27.06
C ASN A 230 16.43 10.19 26.24
N GLU A 231 16.79 9.08 26.87
CA GLU A 231 16.84 7.76 26.21
C GLU A 231 15.45 7.23 25.82
N CYS A 232 14.40 7.74 26.48
CA CYS A 232 13.01 7.41 26.21
C CYS A 232 12.17 8.64 25.89
N ILE A 233 11.11 8.42 25.13
CA ILE A 233 10.09 9.40 24.79
C ILE A 233 8.78 8.94 25.43
N CYS A 234 8.14 9.82 26.19
CA CYS A 234 6.84 9.55 26.80
C CYS A 234 5.76 10.28 26.02
N VAL A 235 4.93 9.54 25.30
CA VAL A 235 3.77 10.05 24.56
C VAL A 235 2.62 10.29 25.52
N LYS A 236 2.14 11.54 25.56
CA LYS A 236 1.01 12.01 26.37
C LYS A 236 -0.13 12.48 25.48
N ILE A 237 -1.31 12.71 26.09
CA ILE A 237 -2.48 13.23 25.37
C ILE A 237 -2.17 14.58 24.71
N SER A 238 -1.40 15.44 25.37
CA SER A 238 -0.97 16.74 24.84
C SER A 238 -0.17 16.65 23.54
N ASP A 239 0.38 15.48 23.22
CA ASP A 239 1.16 15.24 22.02
C ASP A 239 0.30 14.77 20.83
N LEU A 240 -0.99 14.48 21.07
CA LEU A 240 -1.95 14.15 20.01
C LEU A 240 -2.35 15.40 19.20
N PRO A 241 -2.79 15.23 17.94
CA PRO A 241 -3.43 16.29 17.18
C PRO A 241 -4.73 16.76 17.85
N GLU A 242 -5.04 18.06 17.78
CA GLU A 242 -6.27 18.64 18.35
C GLU A 242 -7.55 17.93 17.89
N PRO A 243 -7.73 17.53 16.61
CA PRO A 243 -8.94 16.82 16.20
C PRO A 243 -9.17 15.50 16.96
N VAL A 244 -8.09 14.80 17.32
CA VAL A 244 -8.14 13.54 18.07
C VAL A 244 -8.43 13.79 19.56
N ILE A 245 -7.90 14.90 20.11
CA ILE A 245 -8.19 15.30 21.49
C ILE A 245 -9.65 15.76 21.61
N ALA A 246 -10.14 16.52 20.64
CA ALA A 246 -11.51 17.05 20.62
C ALA A 246 -12.55 15.93 20.52
N SER A 247 -12.29 14.87 19.76
CA SER A 247 -13.19 13.70 19.73
C SER A 247 -13.30 12.99 21.08
N ALA A 248 -12.27 13.06 21.94
CA ALA A 248 -12.32 12.52 23.31
C ALA A 248 -13.32 13.27 24.20
N SER A 249 -13.39 14.59 24.05
CA SER A 249 -14.20 15.48 24.89
C SER A 249 -15.70 15.31 24.66
N PHE A 250 -16.11 14.75 23.52
CA PHE A 250 -17.51 14.41 23.24
C PHE A 250 -17.94 13.04 23.80
N GLU A 251 -17.00 12.11 24.04
CA GLU A 251 -17.30 10.79 24.59
C GLU A 251 -17.21 10.73 26.13
N HIS A 252 -16.42 11.60 26.76
CA HIS A 252 -16.14 11.56 28.21
C HIS A 252 -17.15 12.32 29.10
N GLY A 253 -18.44 12.27 28.75
CA GLY A 253 -19.55 12.72 29.61
C GLY A 253 -19.86 11.79 30.80
N SER A 254 -19.09 10.73 31.03
CA SER A 254 -19.26 9.83 32.18
C SER A 254 -17.90 9.32 32.70
N GLU A 255 -17.59 9.75 33.93
CA GLU A 255 -16.64 9.28 34.98
C GLU A 255 -16.26 7.77 34.98
N THR A 256 -15.18 7.22 35.57
CA THR A 256 -13.95 7.62 36.30
C THR A 256 -13.03 6.37 36.41
N ASP A 257 -11.78 6.56 36.86
CA ASP A 257 -10.83 5.61 37.51
C ASP A 257 -9.89 4.64 36.73
N PHE A 258 -8.66 5.17 36.52
CA PHE A 258 -7.33 4.76 37.03
C PHE A 258 -6.72 3.33 37.00
N GLN A 259 -5.40 3.40 36.69
CA GLN A 259 -4.25 2.52 36.95
C GLN A 259 -4.01 1.26 36.11
N GLU A 260 -3.03 1.38 35.19
CA GLU A 260 -1.83 0.52 35.08
C GLU A 260 -1.05 0.92 33.80
N ASN A 261 0.24 1.21 33.87
CA ASN A 261 1.04 1.38 32.64
C ASN A 261 1.41 -0.01 32.08
N ARG A 262 1.06 -0.30 30.82
CA ARG A 262 1.58 -1.50 30.12
C ARG A 262 2.80 -1.13 29.30
N ILE A 263 3.90 -1.82 29.56
CA ILE A 263 5.10 -1.83 28.72
C ILE A 263 4.79 -2.83 27.59
N ILE A 264 4.63 -2.36 26.35
CA ILE A 264 4.31 -3.25 25.22
C ILE A 264 5.54 -4.03 24.73
N HIS A 265 6.77 -3.66 25.13
CA HIS A 265 7.96 -4.47 24.83
C HIS A 265 9.02 -4.41 25.95
N ARG A 266 9.34 -5.57 26.52
CA ARG A 266 10.66 -5.92 27.07
C ARG A 266 11.37 -6.79 26.01
N ASN A 267 12.70 -6.66 25.96
CA ASN A 267 13.63 -7.30 25.02
C ASN A 267 13.25 -8.75 24.65
#